data_AF-A0A9D1WC26-F1
#
_entry.id   AF-A0A9D1WC26-F1
#
_cell.length_a   1.000
_cell.length_b   1.000
_cell.length_c   1.000
_cell.angle_alpha   90.00
_cell.angle_beta   90.00
_cell.angle_gamma   90.00
#
_symmetry.space_group_name_H-M   'P 1'
#
loop_
_entity.id
_entity.type
_entity.pdbx_description
1 polymer ?
#
loop_
_entity_poly.entity_id
_entity_poly.type
_entity_poly.pdbx_seq_one_letter_code
_entity_poly.pdbx_strand_id
1 'polypeptide(L)'
;MSKEKLSAKRITIWICVNYVIFVLGFFILGSMGTDKFIVWSNFILDVFLVAVSLALNILLFKRKYQTPLLGKIALLLATLCFGAFTYFAFLMPENGLPAVLFY
;
A
#
# COMPACT_ATOMS: atom_id res chain seq x y z
N MET A 1 -24.97 17.06 -12.16
CA MET A 1 -23.93 16.31 -11.43
C MET A 1 -23.58 15.07 -12.25
N SER A 2 -22.58 15.14 -13.13
CA SER A 2 -22.18 13.97 -13.92
C SER A 2 -21.63 12.91 -12.98
N LYS A 3 -22.28 11.74 -12.91
CA LYS A 3 -21.75 10.55 -12.25
C LYS A 3 -20.35 10.31 -12.81
N GLU A 4 -19.30 10.69 -12.08
CA GLU A 4 -17.93 10.49 -12.52
C GLU A 4 -17.76 8.98 -12.73
N LYS A 5 -17.77 8.55 -14.01
CA LYS A 5 -17.37 7.20 -14.37
C LYS A 5 -15.91 7.11 -13.99
N LEU A 6 -15.63 6.57 -12.80
CA LEU A 6 -14.28 6.24 -12.35
C LEU A 6 -13.61 5.45 -13.47
N SER A 7 -12.67 6.07 -14.18
CA SER A 7 -12.04 5.45 -15.34
C SER A 7 -10.93 4.51 -14.86
N ALA A 8 -10.64 3.47 -15.64
CA ALA A 8 -9.54 2.56 -15.33
C ALA A 8 -8.22 3.31 -15.15
N LYS A 9 -7.99 4.36 -15.96
CA LYS A 9 -6.84 5.26 -15.85
C LYS A 9 -6.77 5.95 -14.49
N ARG A 10 -7.90 6.45 -13.98
CA ARG A 10 -7.96 7.11 -12.67
C ARG A 10 -7.69 6.13 -11.54
N ILE A 11 -8.23 4.91 -11.60
CA ILE A 11 -7.94 3.84 -10.63
C ILE A 11 -6.44 3.54 -10.60
N THR A 12 -5.83 3.35 -11.77
CA THR A 12 -4.38 3.09 -11.87
C THR A 12 -3.55 4.25 -11.30
N ILE A 13 -3.91 5.50 -11.58
CA ILE A 13 -3.24 6.67 -11.00
C ILE A 13 -3.34 6.66 -9.48
N TRP A 14 -4.53 6.39 -8.91
CA TRP A 14 -4.71 6.30 -7.47
C TRP A 14 -3.86 5.19 -6.83
N ILE A 15 -3.77 4.03 -7.47
CA ILE A 15 -2.90 2.93 -7.03
C ILE A 15 -1.43 3.40 -7.03
N CYS A 16 -0.95 4.02 -8.11
CA CYS A 16 0.42 4.51 -8.19
C CYS A 16 0.72 5.60 -7.14
N VAL A 17 -0.22 6.52 -6.92
CA VAL A 17 -0.08 7.56 -5.88
C VAL A 17 0.03 6.92 -4.50
N ASN A 18 -0.78 5.90 -4.19
CA ASN A 18 -0.68 5.17 -2.92
C ASN A 18 0.70 4.52 -2.75
N TYR A 19 1.30 3.99 -3.81
CA TYR A 19 2.65 3.40 -3.73
C TYR A 19 3.71 4.44 -3.43
N VAL A 20 3.63 5.62 -4.04
CA VAL A 20 4.55 6.72 -3.75
C VAL A 20 4.40 7.16 -2.31
N ILE A 21 3.15 7.31 -1.82
CA ILE A 21 2.89 7.67 -0.42
C ILE A 21 3.41 6.59 0.53
N PHE A 22 3.24 5.31 0.20
CA PHE A 22 3.77 4.19 0.99
C PHE A 22 5.28 4.30 1.13
N VAL A 23 6.01 4.42 0.03
CA VAL A 23 7.47 4.49 0.04
C VAL A 23 7.96 5.72 0.81
N LEU A 24 7.37 6.89 0.55
CA LEU A 24 7.76 8.13 1.24
C LEU A 24 7.41 8.09 2.73
N GLY A 25 6.20 7.64 3.06
CA GLY A 25 5.72 7.50 4.43
C GLY A 25 6.62 6.56 5.23
N PHE A 26 6.91 5.38 4.67
CA PHE A 26 7.78 4.40 5.29
C PHE A 26 9.18 4.98 5.59
N PHE A 27 9.82 5.65 4.62
CA PHE A 27 11.16 6.21 4.83
C PHE A 27 11.15 7.41 5.78
N ILE A 28 10.20 8.34 5.65
CA ILE A 28 10.13 9.53 6.51
C ILE A 28 9.82 9.13 7.95
N LEU A 29 8.74 8.39 8.18
CA LEU A 29 8.35 7.96 9.53
C LEU A 29 9.33 6.93 10.09
N GLY A 30 9.86 6.04 9.26
CA GLY A 30 10.89 5.07 9.64
C GLY A 30 12.19 5.73 10.08
N SER A 31 12.58 6.85 9.45
CA SER A 31 13.77 7.62 9.88
C SER A 31 13.61 8.30 11.24
N MET A 32 12.36 8.49 11.70
CA MET A 32 12.01 9.07 13.00
C MET A 32 11.68 7.99 14.05
N GLY A 33 12.01 6.73 13.77
CA GLY A 33 11.54 5.53 14.47
C GLY A 33 12.00 5.31 15.92
N THR A 34 12.47 6.35 16.61
CA THR A 34 12.78 6.30 18.05
C THR A 34 11.54 6.41 18.93
N ASP A 35 10.44 6.98 18.42
CA ASP A 35 9.19 7.15 19.18
C ASP A 35 8.17 6.04 18.84
N LYS A 36 7.64 5.39 19.88
CA LYS A 36 6.64 4.31 19.78
C LYS A 36 5.42 4.72 18.95
N PHE A 37 4.89 5.92 19.14
CA PHE A 37 3.71 6.39 18.43
C PHE A 37 3.98 6.59 16.95
N ILE A 38 5.21 6.97 16.59
CA ILE A 38 5.62 7.14 15.19
C ILE A 38 5.70 5.77 14.50
N VAL A 39 6.30 4.76 15.14
CA VAL A 39 6.38 3.41 14.56
C VAL A 39 4.98 2.81 14.39
N TRP A 40 4.11 2.93 15.39
CA TRP A 40 2.71 2.49 15.30
C TRP A 40 1.93 3.22 14.19
N SER A 41 2.11 4.53 14.09
CA SER A 41 1.46 5.34 13.05
C SER A 41 1.93 4.95 11.65
N ASN A 42 3.22 4.66 11.48
CA ASN A 42 3.78 4.20 10.22
C ASN A 42 3.17 2.84 9.82
N PHE A 43 3.12 1.89 10.76
CA PHE A 43 2.50 0.60 10.51
C PHE A 43 1.03 0.71 10.12
N ILE A 44 0.23 1.51 10.84
CA ILE A 44 -1.19 1.71 10.51
C ILE A 44 -1.35 2.32 9.12
N LEU A 45 -0.54 3.34 8.80
CA LEU A 45 -0.57 4.00 7.50
C LEU A 45 -0.27 3.01 6.37
N ASP A 46 0.79 2.22 6.52
CA ASP A 46 1.21 1.23 5.54
C ASP A 46 0.15 0.16 5.32
N VAL A 47 -0.42 -0.40 6.40
CA VAL A 47 -1.52 -1.37 6.31
C VAL A 47 -2.74 -0.76 5.62
N PHE A 48 -3.09 0.49 5.95
CA PHE A 48 -4.21 1.19 5.32
C PHE A 48 -3.99 1.41 3.82
N LEU A 49 -2.80 1.86 3.42
CA LEU A 49 -2.44 2.08 2.02
C LEU A 49 -2.45 0.78 1.21
N VAL A 50 -1.95 -0.32 1.79
CA VAL A 50 -2.00 -1.65 1.18
C VAL A 50 -3.45 -2.11 1.02
N ALA A 51 -4.30 -1.97 2.04
CA ALA A 51 -5.71 -2.36 1.98
C ALA A 51 -6.50 -1.58 0.92
N VAL A 52 -6.33 -0.26 0.87
CA VAL A 52 -6.96 0.60 -0.16
C VAL A 52 -6.45 0.22 -1.56
N SER A 53 -5.15 0.00 -1.73
CA SER A 53 -4.56 -0.40 -3.01
C SER A 53 -5.06 -1.78 -3.45
N LEU A 54 -5.27 -2.71 -2.54
CA LEU A 54 -5.84 -4.02 -2.83
C LEU A 54 -7.30 -3.90 -3.28
N ALA A 55 -8.11 -3.08 -2.60
CA ALA A 55 -9.50 -2.82 -2.99
C ALA A 55 -9.58 -2.19 -4.39
N LEU A 56 -8.68 -1.24 -4.70
CA LEU A 56 -8.59 -0.62 -6.02
C LEU A 56 -8.13 -1.62 -7.10
N ASN A 57 -7.20 -2.53 -6.77
CA ASN A 57 -6.81 -3.61 -7.68
C ASN A 57 -7.99 -4.55 -7.99
N ILE A 58 -8.72 -5.01 -6.97
CA ILE A 58 -9.93 -5.83 -7.15
C ILE A 58 -10.95 -5.09 -8.03
N LEU A 59 -11.12 -3.78 -7.82
CA LEU A 59 -11.99 -2.95 -8.66
C LEU A 59 -11.49 -2.92 -10.11
N LEU A 60 -10.19 -2.77 -10.35
CA LEU A 60 -9.56 -2.75 -11.68
C LEU A 60 -9.72 -4.09 -12.42
N PHE A 61 -9.79 -5.21 -11.70
CA PHE A 61 -10.05 -6.54 -12.28
C PHE A 61 -11.49 -6.73 -12.78
N LYS A 62 -12.45 -5.87 -12.41
CA LYS A 62 -13.82 -5.96 -12.95
C LYS A 62 -13.82 -5.83 -14.47
N ARG A 63 -14.67 -6.64 -15.12
CA ARG A 63 -14.84 -6.70 -16.59
C ARG A 63 -15.21 -5.36 -17.24
N LYS A 64 -15.72 -4.41 -16.43
CA LYS A 64 -16.04 -3.03 -16.81
C LYS A 64 -14.80 -2.22 -17.26
N TYR A 65 -13.59 -2.61 -16.86
CA TYR A 65 -12.37 -1.89 -17.17
C TYR A 65 -11.51 -2.66 -18.18
N GLN A 66 -11.47 -2.17 -19.42
CA GLN A 66 -10.55 -2.64 -20.46
C GLN A 66 -9.16 -2.05 -20.25
N THR A 67 -8.44 -2.56 -19.26
CA THR A 67 -7.01 -2.32 -19.06
C THR A 67 -6.23 -3.59 -19.40
N PRO A 68 -4.98 -3.46 -19.92
CA PRO A 68 -4.16 -4.61 -20.28
C PRO A 68 -3.95 -5.52 -19.07
N LEU A 69 -4.16 -6.83 -19.29
CA LEU A 69 -4.14 -7.84 -18.23
C LEU A 69 -2.78 -7.89 -17.51
N LEU A 70 -1.69 -7.72 -18.25
CA LEU A 70 -0.34 -7.62 -17.70
C LEU A 70 -0.20 -6.46 -16.69
N GLY A 71 -0.75 -5.30 -17.01
CA GLY A 71 -0.70 -4.13 -16.11
C GLY A 71 -1.50 -4.37 -14.82
N LYS A 72 -2.65 -5.05 -14.90
CA LYS A 72 -3.44 -5.42 -13.72
C LYS A 72 -2.68 -6.38 -12.81
N ILE A 73 -2.03 -7.39 -13.39
CA ILE A 73 -1.23 -8.35 -12.63
C ILE A 73 -0.02 -7.66 -11.99
N ALA A 74 0.68 -6.79 -12.73
CA ALA A 74 1.84 -6.06 -12.21
C ALA A 74 1.47 -5.18 -11.00
N LEU A 75 0.34 -4.44 -11.07
CA LEU A 75 -0.14 -3.63 -9.95
C LEU A 75 -0.58 -4.50 -8.77
N LEU A 76 -1.26 -5.61 -9.02
CA LEU A 76 -1.63 -6.53 -7.93
C LEU A 76 -0.38 -7.10 -7.25
N LEU A 77 0.60 -7.57 -8.03
CA LEU A 77 1.86 -8.11 -7.52
C LEU A 77 2.60 -7.06 -6.69
N ALA A 78 2.72 -5.82 -7.18
CA ALA A 78 3.34 -4.73 -6.43
C ALA A 78 2.64 -4.48 -5.08
N THR A 79 1.30 -4.51 -5.06
CA THR A 79 0.52 -4.37 -3.82
C THR A 79 0.82 -5.50 -2.83
N LEU A 80 0.89 -6.74 -3.32
CA LEU A 80 1.22 -7.89 -2.49
C LEU A 80 2.65 -7.80 -1.95
N CYS A 81 3.61 -7.32 -2.76
CA CYS A 81 4.98 -7.06 -2.32
C CYS A 81 5.02 -6.01 -1.20
N PHE A 82 4.25 -4.92 -1.30
CA PHE A 82 4.16 -3.93 -0.22
C PHE A 82 3.53 -4.50 1.05
N GLY A 83 2.45 -5.29 0.93
CA GLY A 83 1.87 -5.97 2.08
C GLY A 83 2.83 -6.95 2.76
N ALA A 84 3.56 -7.74 1.97
CA ALA A 84 4.61 -8.62 2.48
C ALA A 84 5.72 -7.80 3.14
N PHE A 85 6.15 -6.70 2.53
CA PHE A 85 7.15 -5.81 3.12
C PHE A 85 6.70 -5.23 4.46
N THR A 86 5.47 -4.73 4.59
CA THR A 86 4.93 -4.25 5.88
C THR A 86 4.93 -5.35 6.94
N TYR A 87 4.55 -6.58 6.57
CA TYR A 87 4.63 -7.71 7.48
C TYR A 87 6.08 -7.98 7.93
N PHE A 88 7.01 -8.04 6.97
CA PHE A 88 8.42 -8.28 7.23
C PHE A 88 9.08 -7.15 8.06
N ALA A 89 8.72 -5.90 7.82
CA ALA A 89 9.34 -4.75 8.47
C ALA A 89 8.85 -4.52 9.91
N PHE A 90 7.56 -4.79 10.19
CA PHE A 90 6.94 -4.43 11.47
C PHE A 90 6.55 -5.61 12.35
N LEU A 91 6.32 -6.80 11.78
CA LEU A 91 5.78 -7.94 12.53
C LEU A 91 6.77 -9.09 12.71
N MET A 92 7.89 -9.09 11.97
CA MET A 92 8.93 -10.11 12.08
C MET A 92 10.07 -9.61 12.99
N PRO A 93 10.20 -10.13 14.23
CA PRO A 93 11.09 -9.58 15.26
C PRO A 93 12.59 -9.82 15.01
N GLU A 94 12.94 -10.73 14.10
CA GLU A 94 14.32 -11.15 13.85
C GLU A 94 15.10 -10.18 12.94
N ASN A 95 14.45 -9.14 12.42
CA ASN A 95 14.97 -8.34 11.31
C ASN A 95 15.66 -7.04 11.75
N GLY A 96 15.94 -6.86 13.05
CA GLY A 96 16.64 -5.69 13.58
C GLY A 96 15.81 -4.42 13.70
N LEU A 97 14.56 -4.41 13.22
CA LEU A 97 13.56 -3.39 13.55
C LEU A 97 12.72 -3.85 14.75
N PRO A 98 12.44 -2.97 15.72
CA PRO A 98 11.56 -3.27 16.83
C PRO A 98 10.16 -3.66 16.33
N ALA A 99 9.81 -4.94 16.47
CA ALA A 99 8.52 -5.42 16.01
C ALA A 99 7.39 -4.75 16.81
N VAL A 100 6.43 -4.17 16.09
CA VAL A 100 5.34 -3.32 16.63
C VAL A 100 4.49 -4.05 17.67
N LEU A 101 4.34 -5.37 17.52
CA LEU A 101 3.58 -6.23 18.42
C LEU A 101 4.23 -6.37 19.81
N PHE A 102 5.53 -6.10 19.93
CA PHE A 102 6.30 -6.32 21.16
C PHE A 102 6.67 -5.00 21.87
N TYR A 103 6.10 -3.87 21.45
CA TYR A 103 6.34 -2.52 22.02
C TYR A 103 5.14 -1.92 22.74
#